data_AF-A0A4Y2UAK8-F1
#
_entry.id   AF-A0A4Y2UAK8-F1
#
_cell.length_a   1.000
_cell.length_b   1.000
_cell.length_c   1.000
_cell.angle_alpha   90.00
_cell.angle_beta   90.00
_cell.angle_gamma   90.00
#
_symmetry.space_group_name_H-M   'P 1'
#
loop_
_entity.id
_entity.type
_entity.pdbx_description
1 polymer ?
#
loop_
_entity_poly.entity_id
_entity_poly.type
_entity_poly.pdbx_seq_one_letter_code
_entity_poly.pdbx_strand_id
1 'polypeptide(L)'
;MVRKWVRQFSDGRTNVHDEARSGLPSVVNDGLVAKVNEKIRENSRFTIRMRCDEFPQISKTVLHEIVTNRLNYRKLCSRWVPKMLTDVHKTKGLGSALTFLTRYSEEGNEFLNKIVTSDETWVYHVTPESKQ
;
A
#
# COMPACT_ATOMS: atom_id res chain seq x y z
N MET A 1 38.57 -18.25 26.16
CA MET A 1 38.07 -17.57 24.95
C MET A 1 38.94 -17.87 23.73
N VAL A 2 40.25 -17.54 23.74
CA VAL A 2 41.19 -17.80 22.61
C VAL A 2 41.24 -19.27 22.19
N ARG A 3 41.37 -20.22 23.13
CA ARG A 3 41.41 -21.67 22.81
C ARG A 3 40.16 -22.19 22.09
N LYS A 4 38.97 -21.63 22.38
CA LYS A 4 37.70 -22.00 21.73
C LYS A 4 37.69 -21.56 20.27
N TRP A 5 38.14 -20.33 20.02
CA TRP A 5 38.28 -19.79 18.67
C TRP A 5 39.32 -20.54 17.85
N VAL A 6 40.49 -20.82 18.41
CA VAL A 6 41.54 -21.61 17.74
C VAL A 6 40.98 -22.96 17.28
N ARG A 7 40.27 -23.67 18.17
CA ARG A 7 39.61 -24.94 17.80
C ARG A 7 38.56 -24.77 16.70
N GLN A 8 37.68 -23.77 16.80
CA GLN A 8 36.66 -23.53 15.79
C GLN A 8 37.24 -23.19 14.41
N PHE A 9 38.30 -22.39 14.35
CA PHE A 9 39.00 -22.10 13.09
C PHE A 9 39.73 -23.34 12.54
N SER A 10 40.34 -24.16 13.40
CA SER A 10 40.94 -25.44 13.00
C SER A 10 39.89 -26.45 12.50
N ASP A 11 38.68 -26.41 13.06
CA ASP A 11 37.54 -27.22 12.65
C ASP A 11 36.82 -26.65 11.39
N GLY A 12 37.41 -25.63 10.74
CA GLY A 12 36.97 -25.11 9.43
C GLY A 12 36.00 -23.92 9.48
N ARG A 13 35.68 -23.36 10.65
CA ARG A 13 34.94 -22.09 10.73
C ARG A 13 35.82 -20.98 10.15
N THR A 14 35.35 -20.24 9.15
CA THR A 14 36.08 -19.08 8.59
C THR A 14 35.49 -17.74 9.01
N ASN A 15 34.29 -17.75 9.59
CA ASN A 15 33.53 -16.55 9.96
C ASN A 15 33.83 -16.12 11.42
N VAL A 16 34.22 -14.86 11.60
CA VAL A 16 34.54 -14.24 12.89
C VAL A 16 33.30 -13.65 13.59
N HIS A 17 32.17 -13.54 12.89
CA HIS A 17 30.93 -13.07 13.49
C HIS A 17 30.29 -14.13 14.39
N ASP A 18 29.60 -13.66 15.43
CA ASP A 18 28.80 -14.52 16.30
C ASP A 18 27.75 -15.30 15.48
N GLU A 19 27.51 -16.54 15.89
CA GLU A 19 26.39 -17.31 15.37
C GLU A 19 25.06 -16.69 15.82
N ALA A 20 24.00 -16.97 15.07
CA ALA A 20 22.66 -16.54 15.43
C ALA A 20 22.33 -17.02 16.85
N ARG A 21 22.14 -16.06 17.76
CA ARG A 21 21.75 -16.36 19.14
C ARG A 21 20.26 -16.67 19.17
N SER A 22 19.87 -17.68 19.93
CA SER A 22 18.47 -17.86 20.34
C SER A 22 18.08 -16.67 21.23
N GLY A 23 17.43 -15.68 20.61
CA GLY A 23 16.90 -14.51 21.31
C GLY A 23 15.69 -14.84 22.17
N LEU A 24 15.11 -13.80 22.79
CA LEU A 24 13.82 -13.93 23.49
C LEU A 24 12.74 -14.38 22.48
N PRO A 25 11.89 -15.37 22.83
CA PRO A 25 10.77 -15.75 21.97
C PRO A 25 9.93 -14.53 21.64
N SER A 26 9.74 -14.27 20.35
CA SER A 26 8.92 -13.17 19.88
C SER A 26 7.49 -13.33 20.41
N VAL A 27 6.95 -12.28 21.04
CA VAL A 27 5.51 -12.21 21.40
C VAL A 27 4.65 -12.28 20.13
N VAL A 28 5.21 -11.88 18.99
CA VAL A 28 4.59 -12.00 17.68
C VAL A 28 4.76 -13.42 17.17
N ASN A 29 3.66 -14.19 17.20
CA ASN A 29 3.55 -15.49 16.55
C ASN A 29 2.84 -15.36 15.19
N ASP A 30 2.98 -16.36 14.32
CA ASP A 30 2.42 -16.32 12.97
C ASP A 30 0.89 -16.28 12.96
N GLY A 31 0.23 -16.90 13.94
CA GLY A 31 -1.23 -16.86 14.09
C GLY A 31 -1.75 -15.45 14.39
N LEU A 32 -1.02 -14.69 15.19
CA LEU A 32 -1.31 -13.29 15.52
C LEU A 32 -1.14 -12.40 14.28
N VAL A 33 -0.05 -12.60 13.54
CA VAL A 33 0.20 -11.89 12.29
C VAL A 33 -0.92 -12.15 11.28
N ALA A 34 -1.35 -13.41 11.14
CA ALA A 34 -2.46 -13.78 10.27
C ALA A 34 -3.77 -13.10 10.68
N LYS A 35 -4.08 -13.10 11.99
CA LYS A 35 -5.30 -12.46 12.52
C LYS A 35 -5.30 -10.94 12.34
N VAL A 36 -4.15 -10.28 12.55
CA VAL A 36 -4.00 -8.84 12.27
C VAL A 36 -4.18 -8.56 10.78
N ASN A 37 -3.63 -9.40 9.90
CA ASN A 37 -3.77 -9.24 8.45
C ASN A 37 -5.21 -9.42 7.96
N GLU A 38 -5.94 -10.41 8.48
CA GLU A 38 -7.37 -10.61 8.21
C GLU A 38 -8.16 -9.34 8.56
N LYS A 39 -7.93 -8.81 9.77
CA LYS A 39 -8.55 -7.57 10.22
C LYS A 39 -8.25 -6.40 9.30
N ILE A 40 -7.01 -6.22 8.86
CA ILE A 40 -6.64 -5.18 7.89
C ILE A 40 -7.36 -5.33 6.56
N ARG A 41 -7.58 -6.57 6.08
CA ARG A 41 -8.29 -6.83 4.83
C ARG A 41 -9.79 -6.54 4.91
N GLU A 42 -10.42 -6.72 6.07
CA GLU A 42 -11.81 -6.30 6.31
C GLU A 42 -11.99 -4.78 6.15
N ASN A 43 -11.03 -4.00 6.67
CA ASN A 43 -11.04 -2.55 6.54
C ASN A 43 -9.61 -1.99 6.42
N SER A 44 -9.21 -1.68 5.18
CA SER A 44 -7.91 -1.10 4.87
C SER A 44 -7.79 0.37 5.30
N ARG A 45 -8.91 1.04 5.62
CA ARG A 45 -8.95 2.42 6.14
C ARG A 45 -9.08 2.39 7.66
N PHE A 46 -7.96 2.18 8.33
CA PHE A 46 -7.90 2.12 9.78
C PHE A 46 -6.82 3.03 10.35
N THR A 47 -6.91 3.28 11.66
CA THR A 47 -5.80 3.83 12.44
C THR A 47 -5.21 2.73 13.32
N ILE A 48 -3.91 2.81 13.63
CA ILE A 48 -3.27 1.85 14.54
C ILE A 48 -4.00 1.81 15.89
N ARG A 49 -4.54 2.94 16.37
CA ARG A 49 -5.31 3.01 17.62
C ARG A 49 -6.57 2.16 17.58
N MET A 50 -7.38 2.27 16.52
CA MET A 50 -8.58 1.43 16.36
C MET A 50 -8.25 -0.06 16.43
N ARG A 51 -7.12 -0.46 15.82
CA ARG A 51 -6.67 -1.85 15.89
C ARG A 51 -6.14 -2.23 17.26
N CYS A 52 -5.56 -1.31 18.03
CA CYS A 52 -5.19 -1.62 19.42
C CYS A 52 -6.42 -1.97 20.27
N ASP A 53 -7.54 -1.29 20.06
CA ASP A 53 -8.79 -1.57 20.79
C ASP A 53 -9.34 -2.98 20.47
N GLU A 54 -9.12 -3.48 19.25
CA GLU A 54 -9.46 -4.85 18.82
C GLU A 54 -8.49 -5.92 19.35
N PHE A 55 -7.27 -5.52 19.73
CA PHE A 55 -6.19 -6.40 20.17
C PHE A 55 -5.58 -5.92 21.50
N PRO A 56 -6.34 -5.93 22.62
CA PRO A 56 -5.89 -5.39 23.90
C PRO A 56 -4.67 -6.13 24.48
N GLN A 57 -4.43 -7.37 24.06
CA GLN A 57 -3.28 -8.18 24.43
C GLN A 57 -1.96 -7.78 23.73
N ILE A 58 -2.00 -6.85 22.77
CA ILE A 58 -0.84 -6.40 21.99
C ILE A 58 -0.60 -4.92 22.27
N SER A 59 0.65 -4.54 22.49
CA SER A 59 1.00 -3.12 22.57
C SER A 59 0.93 -2.45 21.19
N LYS A 60 0.69 -1.13 21.20
CA LYS A 60 0.65 -0.30 19.99
C LYS A 60 1.92 -0.42 19.13
N THR A 61 3.09 -0.53 19.76
CA THR A 61 4.39 -0.61 19.08
C THR A 61 4.55 -1.95 18.36
N VAL A 62 4.19 -3.06 19.01
CA VAL A 62 4.22 -4.40 18.41
C VAL A 62 3.24 -4.48 17.24
N LEU A 63 2.04 -3.90 17.38
CA LEU A 63 1.07 -3.85 16.29
C LEU A 63 1.60 -3.06 15.08
N HIS A 64 2.27 -1.93 15.33
CA HIS A 64 2.93 -1.16 14.26
C HIS A 64 4.05 -1.96 13.58
N GLU A 65 4.86 -2.71 14.32
CA GLU A 65 5.89 -3.60 13.79
C GLU A 65 5.29 -4.71 12.92
N ILE A 66 4.20 -5.34 13.37
CA ILE A 66 3.49 -6.36 12.58
C ILE A 66 3.03 -5.78 11.25
N VAL A 67 2.35 -4.63 11.27
CA VAL A 67 1.81 -3.98 10.06
C VAL A 67 2.93 -3.61 9.09
N THR A 68 3.98 -2.96 9.59
CA THR A 68 5.02 -2.34 8.74
C THR A 68 6.13 -3.29 8.36
N ASN A 69 6.61 -4.12 9.29
CA ASN A 69 7.81 -4.94 9.08
C ASN A 69 7.47 -6.38 8.72
N ARG A 70 6.44 -6.97 9.35
CA ARG A 70 6.05 -8.37 9.09
C ARG A 70 5.14 -8.49 7.86
N LEU A 71 4.13 -7.63 7.77
CA LEU A 71 3.17 -7.62 6.68
C LEU A 71 3.55 -6.66 5.54
N ASN A 72 4.54 -5.80 5.76
CA ASN A 72 5.05 -4.85 4.77
C ASN A 72 3.98 -3.89 4.20
N TYR A 73 2.94 -3.58 4.98
CA TYR A 73 1.97 -2.57 4.59
C TYR A 73 2.56 -1.17 4.75
N ARG A 74 2.14 -0.27 3.85
CA ARG A 74 2.52 1.15 3.89
C ARG A 74 1.27 2.01 3.96
N LYS A 75 1.36 3.11 4.70
CA LYS A 75 0.31 4.13 4.72
C LYS A 75 0.32 4.89 3.40
N LEU A 76 -0.82 4.91 2.72
CA LEU A 76 -1.02 5.71 1.51
C LEU A 76 -2.11 6.76 1.78
N CYS A 77 -1.98 7.92 1.15
CA CYS A 77 -3.06 8.92 1.15
C CYS A 77 -4.15 8.50 0.16
N SER A 78 -5.41 8.66 0.56
CA SER A 78 -6.54 8.48 -0.34
C SER A 78 -6.45 9.46 -1.51
N ARG A 79 -6.81 8.99 -2.71
CA ARG A 79 -6.97 9.85 -3.89
C ARG A 79 -8.36 10.50 -3.87
N TRP A 80 -8.43 11.76 -4.26
CA TRP A 80 -9.71 12.44 -4.49
C TRP A 80 -10.40 11.83 -5.71
N VAL A 81 -11.68 11.51 -5.55
CA VAL A 81 -12.54 10.99 -6.63
C VAL A 81 -13.58 12.07 -6.93
N PRO A 82 -13.68 12.58 -8.18
CA PRO A 82 -14.55 13.71 -8.50
C PRO A 82 -16.03 13.50 -8.19
N LYS A 83 -16.52 12.26 -8.27
CA LYS A 83 -17.94 11.93 -8.05
C LYS A 83 -18.11 10.51 -7.54
N MET A 84 -19.08 10.33 -6.64
CA MET A 84 -19.55 9.00 -6.24
C MET A 84 -20.47 8.45 -7.34
N LEU A 85 -20.00 7.41 -8.05
CA LEU A 85 -20.77 6.79 -9.12
C LEU A 85 -21.77 5.77 -8.56
N THR A 86 -23.00 5.82 -9.06
CA THR A 86 -24.02 4.78 -8.86
C THR A 86 -23.74 3.61 -9.79
N ASP A 87 -24.36 2.47 -9.55
CA ASP A 87 -24.16 1.30 -10.41
C ASP A 87 -24.67 1.54 -11.83
N VAL A 88 -25.74 2.33 -11.99
CA VAL A 88 -26.23 2.77 -13.32
C VAL A 88 -25.15 3.57 -14.06
N HIS A 89 -24.48 4.53 -13.39
CA HIS A 89 -23.39 5.29 -14.00
C HIS A 89 -22.23 4.37 -14.42
N LYS A 90 -21.86 3.39 -13.59
CA LYS A 90 -20.78 2.45 -13.88
C LYS A 90 -21.12 1.55 -15.07
N THR A 91 -22.33 1.00 -15.12
CA THR A 91 -22.78 0.14 -16.23
C THR A 91 -22.80 0.92 -17.53
N LYS A 92 -23.31 2.15 -17.53
CA LYS A 92 -23.28 3.02 -18.72
C LYS A 92 -21.84 3.36 -19.14
N GLY A 93 -20.97 3.66 -18.17
CA GLY A 93 -19.55 3.91 -18.40
C GLY A 93 -18.85 2.72 -19.04
N LEU A 94 -19.05 1.50 -18.49
CA LEU A 94 -18.49 0.27 -19.02
C LEU A 94 -19.00 -0.03 -20.44
N GLY A 95 -20.31 0.09 -20.67
CA GLY A 95 -20.90 -0.13 -21.99
C GLY A 95 -20.31 0.82 -23.05
N SER A 96 -20.21 2.11 -22.72
CA SER A 96 -19.62 3.12 -23.62
C SER A 96 -18.14 2.82 -23.90
N ALA A 97 -17.37 2.51 -22.85
CA ALA A 97 -15.95 2.17 -22.97
C ALA A 97 -15.75 0.92 -23.83
N LEU A 98 -16.59 -0.11 -23.67
CA LEU A 98 -16.54 -1.33 -24.47
C LEU A 98 -16.81 -1.02 -25.95
N THR A 99 -17.83 -0.21 -26.25
CA THR A 99 -18.11 0.22 -27.63
C THR A 99 -16.91 0.92 -28.26
N PHE A 100 -16.28 1.86 -27.55
CA PHE A 100 -15.08 2.54 -28.05
C PHE A 100 -13.88 1.60 -28.22
N LEU A 101 -13.70 0.66 -27.28
CA LEU A 101 -12.62 -0.34 -27.34
C LEU A 101 -12.80 -1.29 -28.54
N THR A 102 -14.00 -1.82 -28.75
CA THR A 102 -14.30 -2.69 -29.90
C THR A 102 -14.04 -1.95 -31.20
N ARG A 103 -14.55 -0.72 -31.32
CA ARG A 103 -14.34 0.09 -32.52
C ARG A 103 -12.86 0.39 -32.78
N TYR A 104 -12.11 0.71 -31.72
CA TYR A 104 -10.66 0.87 -31.84
C TYR A 104 -9.97 -0.42 -32.26
N SER A 105 -10.43 -1.59 -31.82
CA SER A 105 -9.86 -2.88 -32.24
C SER A 105 -10.07 -3.18 -33.73
N GLU A 106 -11.14 -2.66 -34.32
CA GLU A 106 -11.50 -2.86 -35.74
C GLU A 106 -10.83 -1.82 -36.66
N GLU A 107 -10.87 -0.53 -36.28
CA GLU A 107 -10.43 0.58 -37.12
C GLU A 107 -9.03 1.11 -36.74
N GLY A 108 -8.49 0.74 -35.58
CA GLY A 108 -7.19 1.19 -35.10
C GLY A 108 -7.07 2.71 -34.98
N ASN A 109 -5.91 3.24 -35.37
CA ASN A 109 -5.62 4.68 -35.28
C ASN A 109 -6.45 5.53 -36.25
N GLU A 110 -7.03 4.94 -37.31
CA GLU A 110 -7.89 5.68 -38.23
C GLU A 110 -9.14 6.22 -37.52
N PHE A 111 -9.69 5.44 -36.59
CA PHE A 111 -10.78 5.87 -35.72
C PHE A 111 -10.36 7.05 -34.83
N LEU A 112 -9.20 6.95 -34.16
CA LEU A 112 -8.73 8.01 -33.26
C LEU A 112 -8.47 9.33 -34.00
N ASN A 113 -7.96 9.27 -35.24
CA ASN A 113 -7.69 10.45 -36.06
C ASN A 113 -8.96 11.23 -36.45
N LYS A 114 -10.14 10.61 -36.32
CA LYS A 114 -11.44 11.25 -36.60
C LYS A 114 -12.04 11.95 -35.37
N ILE A 115 -11.43 11.80 -34.18
CA ILE A 115 -11.95 12.36 -32.93
C ILE A 115 -11.38 13.76 -32.71
N VAL A 116 -12.27 14.73 -32.55
CA VAL A 116 -11.95 16.07 -32.04
C VAL A 116 -12.61 16.24 -30.68
N THR A 117 -11.86 16.65 -29.66
CA THR A 117 -12.37 16.88 -28.29
C THR A 117 -12.18 18.33 -27.89
N SER A 118 -13.08 18.84 -27.06
CA SER A 118 -13.01 20.16 -26.46
C SER A 118 -13.56 20.09 -25.04
N ASP A 119 -12.98 20.86 -24.14
CA ASP A 119 -13.44 21.05 -22.77
C ASP A 119 -13.13 22.49 -22.33
N GLU A 120 -13.81 22.96 -21.30
CA GLU A 120 -13.63 24.31 -20.76
C GLU A 120 -12.98 24.21 -19.37
N THR A 121 -11.95 25.01 -19.13
CA THR A 121 -11.28 25.08 -17.82
C THR A 121 -11.27 26.52 -17.32
N TRP A 122 -11.70 26.70 -16.07
CA TRP A 122 -11.64 27.98 -15.39
C TRP A 122 -10.19 28.40 -15.16
N VAL A 123 -9.82 29.59 -15.65
CA VAL A 123 -8.51 30.21 -15.36
C VAL A 123 -8.74 31.34 -14.38
N TYR A 124 -8.12 31.21 -13.20
CA TYR A 124 -8.19 32.26 -12.19
C TYR A 124 -7.25 33.42 -12.56
N HIS A 125 -7.80 34.63 -12.65
CA HIS A 125 -7.03 35.85 -12.85
C HIS A 125 -6.89 36.61 -11.53
N VAL A 126 -5.65 36.83 -11.09
CA VAL A 126 -5.36 37.63 -9.89
C VAL A 126 -5.30 39.10 -10.30
N THR A 127 -6.16 39.93 -9.71
CA THR A 127 -6.02 41.39 -9.78
C THR A 127 -5.19 41.84 -8.58
N PRO A 128 -3.98 42.41 -8.77
CA PRO A 128 -3.20 42.91 -7.65
C PRO A 128 -3.89 44.11 -7.00
N GLU A 129 -3.91 44.14 -5.67
CA GLU A 129 -4.45 45.26 -4.91
C GLU A 129 -3.62 46.53 -5.18
N SER A 130 -4.29 47.63 -5.55
CA SER A 130 -3.63 48.92 -5.67
C SER A 130 -3.27 49.43 -4.28
N LYS A 131 -1.98 49.70 -4.04
CA LYS A 131 -1.55 50.45 -2.85
C LYS A 131 -1.98 51.90 -3.01
N GLN A 132 -3.08 52.27 -2.37
CA GLN A 132 -3.46 53.66 -2.15
C GLN A 132 -3.14 54.05 -0.71
#